data_AF-A0A2J7VIH8-F1
#
_entry.id   AF-A0A2J7VIH8-F1
#
_cell.length_a   1.000
_cell.length_b   1.000
_cell.length_c   1.000
_cell.angle_alpha   90.00
_cell.angle_beta   90.00
_cell.angle_gamma   90.00
#
_symmetry.space_group_name_H-M   'P 1'
#
loop_
_entity.id
_entity.type
_entity.pdbx_description
1 polymer ?
#
loop_
_entity_poly.entity_id
_entity_poly.type
_entity_poly.pdbx_seq_one_letter_code
_entity_poly.pdbx_strand_id
1 'polypeptide(L)'
;MPRQSDDLTLTRALAPAVLDRESYAQAYGGKGPEAEAATALKFAFEALRGKSLKSLTSEERETARLALIYAEQWEASLAEANEGLPDAQEPLREAAAFRKMRLRLWGRTAMEAALADGKHVDIRSL
;
A
#
# COMPACT_ATOMS: atom_id res chain seq x y z
N MET A 1 -9.70 -21.75 -5.01
CA MET A 1 -10.39 -20.58 -4.43
C MET A 1 -10.77 -19.64 -5.56
N PRO A 2 -12.01 -19.13 -5.63
CA PRO A 2 -12.40 -18.13 -6.63
C PRO A 2 -11.55 -16.87 -6.47
N ARG A 3 -11.15 -16.28 -7.59
CA ARG A 3 -10.29 -15.08 -7.63
C ARG A 3 -11.12 -13.87 -7.23
N GLN A 4 -10.74 -13.17 -6.16
CA GLN A 4 -11.34 -11.87 -5.82
C GLN A 4 -11.15 -10.90 -6.99
N SER A 5 -12.15 -10.05 -7.23
CA SER A 5 -12.06 -9.04 -8.28
C SER A 5 -11.04 -7.96 -7.89
N ASP A 6 -10.38 -7.41 -8.91
CA ASP A 6 -9.41 -6.33 -8.72
C ASP A 6 -10.09 -5.10 -8.11
N ASP A 7 -11.33 -4.81 -8.51
CA ASP A 7 -12.13 -3.69 -7.97
C ASP A 7 -12.46 -3.87 -6.48
N LEU A 8 -12.75 -5.10 -6.04
CA LEU A 8 -12.94 -5.39 -4.62
C LEU A 8 -11.63 -5.23 -3.84
N THR A 9 -10.52 -5.69 -4.42
CA THR A 9 -9.19 -5.56 -3.80
C THR A 9 -8.81 -4.09 -3.65
N LEU A 10 -9.04 -3.26 -4.68
CA LEU A 10 -8.85 -1.81 -4.58
C LEU A 10 -9.74 -1.22 -3.49
N THR A 11 -11.03 -1.55 -3.47
CA THR A 11 -11.98 -1.04 -2.47
C THR A 11 -11.50 -1.32 -1.04
N ARG A 12 -10.98 -2.52 -0.79
CA ARG A 12 -10.44 -2.91 0.53
C ARG A 12 -9.14 -2.18 0.86
N ALA A 13 -8.28 -1.91 -0.12
CA ALA A 13 -7.04 -1.17 0.08
C ALA A 13 -7.25 0.32 0.41
N LEU A 14 -8.35 0.93 -0.03
CA LEU A 14 -8.58 2.37 0.20
C LEU A 14 -8.67 2.73 1.69
N ALA A 15 -9.28 1.89 2.52
CA ALA A 15 -9.43 2.17 3.94
C ALA A 15 -8.09 2.25 4.70
N PRO A 16 -7.21 1.22 4.67
CA PRO A 16 -5.90 1.29 5.32
C PRO A 16 -5.01 2.38 4.69
N ALA A 17 -5.09 2.62 3.38
CA ALA A 17 -4.33 3.71 2.75
C ALA A 17 -4.74 5.10 3.25
N VAL A 18 -6.04 5.31 3.53
CA VAL A 18 -6.55 6.55 4.14
C VAL A 18 -6.04 6.68 5.57
N LEU A 19 -6.12 5.63 6.38
CA LEU A 19 -5.63 5.63 7.77
C LEU A 19 -4.13 5.91 7.85
N ASP A 20 -3.36 5.32 6.95
CA ASP A 20 -1.92 5.52 6.84
C ASP A 20 -1.58 7.00 6.55
N ARG A 21 -2.22 7.61 5.55
CA ARG A 21 -1.97 9.02 5.21
C ARG A 21 -2.49 9.99 6.28
N GLU A 22 -3.61 9.67 6.91
CA GLU A 22 -4.12 10.42 8.05
C GLU A 22 -3.16 10.39 9.24
N SER A 23 -2.66 9.21 9.58
CA SER A 23 -1.67 9.02 10.66
C SER A 23 -0.36 9.74 10.34
N TYR A 24 0.09 9.69 9.08
CA TYR A 24 1.29 10.42 8.65
C TYR A 24 1.11 11.93 8.76
N ALA A 25 -0.03 12.49 8.33
CA ALA A 25 -0.30 13.92 8.49
C ALA A 25 -0.35 14.34 9.98
N GLN A 26 -0.95 13.51 10.83
CA GLN A 26 -1.00 13.73 12.27
C GLN A 26 0.38 13.71 12.93
N ALA A 27 1.29 12.84 12.47
CA ALA A 27 2.67 12.78 12.96
C ALA A 27 3.45 14.10 12.75
N TYR A 28 3.08 14.88 11.71
CA TYR A 28 3.60 16.22 11.46
C TYR A 28 2.73 17.35 12.07
N GLY A 29 1.79 17.01 12.95
CA GLY A 29 0.89 17.97 13.59
C GLY A 29 -0.08 18.65 12.62
N GLY A 30 -0.34 18.03 11.46
CA GLY A 30 -1.23 18.57 10.43
C GLY A 30 -0.72 19.82 9.71
N LYS A 31 0.57 20.13 9.81
CA LYS A 31 1.18 21.34 9.22
C LYS A 31 2.44 20.99 8.44
N GLY A 32 2.79 21.87 7.49
CA GLY A 32 3.97 21.73 6.66
C GLY A 32 3.73 20.88 5.41
N PRO A 33 4.71 20.89 4.48
CA PRO A 33 4.54 20.31 3.15
C PRO A 33 4.27 18.80 3.20
N GLU A 34 4.83 18.07 4.16
CA GLU A 34 4.60 16.64 4.33
C GLU A 34 3.16 16.33 4.74
N ALA A 35 2.60 17.09 5.69
CA ALA A 35 1.23 16.91 6.15
C ALA A 35 0.21 17.30 5.08
N GLU A 36 0.49 18.38 4.33
CA GLU A 36 -0.34 18.82 3.21
C GLU A 36 -0.36 17.78 2.09
N ALA A 37 0.80 17.24 1.71
CA ALA A 37 0.90 16.18 0.70
C ALA A 37 0.15 14.92 1.12
N ALA A 38 0.27 14.50 2.38
CA ALA A 38 -0.45 13.34 2.89
C ALA A 38 -1.97 13.57 2.95
N THR A 39 -2.40 14.77 3.34
CA THR A 39 -3.82 15.16 3.35
C THR A 39 -4.39 15.18 1.93
N ALA A 40 -3.67 15.74 0.96
CA ALA A 40 -4.07 15.73 -0.44
C ALA A 40 -4.22 14.30 -0.97
N LEU A 41 -3.27 13.43 -0.63
CA LEU A 41 -3.30 12.04 -1.07
C LEU A 41 -4.44 11.24 -0.41
N LYS A 42 -4.75 11.50 0.87
CA LYS A 42 -5.94 10.97 1.55
C LYS A 42 -7.21 11.28 0.75
N PHE A 43 -7.42 12.55 0.39
CA PHE A 43 -8.59 12.95 -0.40
C PHE A 43 -8.59 12.30 -1.79
N ALA A 44 -7.43 12.16 -2.42
CA ALA A 44 -7.32 11.46 -3.69
C ALA A 44 -7.75 9.98 -3.58
N PHE A 45 -7.41 9.30 -2.48
CA PHE A 45 -7.88 7.93 -2.21
C PHE A 45 -9.38 7.87 -2.00
N GLU A 46 -9.95 8.80 -1.23
CA GLU A 46 -11.40 8.88 -1.04
C GLU A 46 -12.15 9.08 -2.36
N ALA A 47 -11.59 9.87 -3.28
CA ALA A 47 -12.15 10.10 -4.61
C ALA A 47 -12.13 8.87 -5.54
N LEU A 48 -11.40 7.80 -5.19
CA LEU A 48 -11.43 6.52 -5.91
C LEU A 48 -12.56 5.60 -5.45
N ARG A 49 -13.23 5.90 -4.33
CA ARG A 49 -14.27 5.02 -3.77
C ARG A 49 -15.41 4.81 -4.76
N GLY A 50 -15.72 3.54 -5.04
CA GLY A 50 -16.79 3.15 -5.96
C GLY A 50 -16.43 3.22 -7.45
N LYS A 51 -15.22 3.66 -7.81
CA LYS A 51 -14.75 3.63 -9.20
C LYS A 51 -14.21 2.24 -9.55
N SER A 52 -14.46 1.79 -10.78
CA SER A 52 -13.84 0.58 -11.32
C SER A 52 -12.44 0.89 -11.86
N LEU A 53 -11.49 -0.03 -11.70
CA LEU A 53 -10.13 0.11 -12.25
C LEU A 53 -10.10 0.35 -13.76
N LYS A 54 -11.10 -0.18 -14.48
CA LYS A 54 -11.21 -0.03 -15.93
C LYS A 54 -11.61 1.38 -16.35
N SER A 55 -12.26 2.15 -15.48
CA SER A 55 -12.72 3.51 -15.76
C SER A 55 -11.77 4.59 -15.25
N LEU A 56 -10.68 4.21 -14.58
CA LEU A 56 -9.74 5.17 -14.01
C LEU A 56 -8.94 5.90 -15.08
N THR A 57 -8.79 7.21 -14.92
CA THR A 57 -7.85 8.02 -15.70
C THR A 57 -6.39 7.65 -15.38
N SER A 58 -5.42 8.15 -16.15
CA SER A 58 -4.01 7.88 -15.88
C SER A 58 -3.57 8.35 -14.49
N GLU A 59 -4.05 9.51 -14.05
CA GLU A 59 -3.76 10.05 -12.72
C GLU A 59 -4.41 9.21 -11.63
N GLU A 60 -5.68 8.82 -11.82
CA GLU A 60 -6.39 7.95 -10.87
C GLU A 60 -5.75 6.55 -10.77
N ARG A 61 -5.18 6.03 -11.87
CA ARG A 61 -4.44 4.77 -11.86
C ARG A 61 -3.16 4.89 -11.04
N GLU A 62 -2.49 6.03 -11.07
CA GLU A 62 -1.33 6.28 -10.22
C GLU A 62 -1.74 6.41 -8.75
N THR A 63 -2.83 7.13 -8.47
CA THR A 63 -3.43 7.19 -7.13
C THR A 63 -3.83 5.81 -6.62
N ALA A 64 -4.42 4.95 -7.46
CA ALA A 64 -4.76 3.57 -7.11
C ALA A 64 -3.52 2.71 -6.85
N ARG A 65 -2.44 2.91 -7.62
CA ARG A 65 -1.14 2.26 -7.40
C ARG A 65 -0.58 2.65 -6.03
N LEU A 66 -0.61 3.94 -5.69
CA LEU A 66 -0.16 4.45 -4.40
C LEU A 66 -1.02 3.91 -3.24
N ALA A 67 -2.35 3.88 -3.40
CA ALA A 67 -3.25 3.32 -2.40
C ALA A 67 -2.89 1.87 -2.05
N LEU A 68 -2.60 1.04 -3.05
CA LEU A 68 -2.18 -0.35 -2.82
C LEU A 68 -0.82 -0.46 -2.10
N ILE A 69 0.11 0.48 -2.34
CA ILE A 69 1.41 0.50 -1.65
C ILE A 69 1.22 0.84 -0.18
N TYR A 70 0.50 1.93 0.12
CA TYR A 70 0.30 2.35 1.51
C TYR A 70 -0.56 1.35 2.29
N ALA A 71 -1.57 0.76 1.64
CA ALA A 71 -2.33 -0.34 2.23
C ALA A 71 -1.45 -1.57 2.53
N GLU A 72 -0.58 -1.97 1.59
CA GLU A 72 0.39 -3.06 1.80
C GLU A 72 1.28 -2.79 3.02
N GLN A 73 1.81 -1.56 3.15
CA GLN A 73 2.68 -1.16 4.25
C GLN A 73 1.94 -1.10 5.59
N TRP A 74 0.73 -0.56 5.61
CA TRP A 74 -0.11 -0.48 6.81
C TRP A 74 -0.42 -1.87 7.36
N GLU A 75 -0.93 -2.76 6.52
CA GLU A 75 -1.29 -4.12 6.93
C GLU A 75 -0.07 -4.95 7.33
N ALA A 76 1.06 -4.78 6.64
CA ALA A 76 2.31 -5.43 7.04
C ALA A 76 2.79 -4.94 8.42
N SER A 77 2.73 -3.62 8.67
CA SER A 77 3.10 -3.05 9.97
C SER A 77 2.14 -3.50 11.08
N LEU A 78 0.85 -3.63 10.77
CA LEU A 78 -0.15 -4.12 11.70
C LEU A 78 0.07 -5.60 12.04
N ALA A 79 0.44 -6.42 11.05
CA ALA A 79 0.85 -7.80 11.29
C ALA A 79 2.08 -7.90 12.21
N GLU A 80 3.11 -7.10 11.94
CA GLU A 80 4.33 -7.04 12.75
C GLU A 80 4.02 -6.61 14.19
N ALA A 81 3.17 -5.58 14.36
CA ALA A 81 2.76 -5.11 15.68
C ALA A 81 1.98 -6.16 16.49
N ASN A 82 1.35 -7.14 15.82
CA ASN A 82 0.58 -8.22 16.44
C ASN A 82 1.31 -9.57 16.39
N GLU A 83 2.62 -9.60 16.15
CA GLU A 83 3.39 -10.84 16.01
C GLU A 83 3.15 -11.81 17.19
N GLY A 84 2.86 -13.08 16.87
CA GLY A 84 2.56 -14.11 17.86
C GLY A 84 1.10 -14.16 18.33
N LEU A 85 0.27 -13.20 17.93
CA LEU A 85 -1.17 -13.22 18.18
C LEU A 85 -1.94 -13.80 16.98
N PRO A 86 -3.10 -14.46 17.20
CA PRO A 86 -3.96 -14.94 16.11
C PRO A 86 -4.33 -13.84 15.10
N ASP A 87 -4.46 -12.61 15.58
CA ASP A 87 -4.91 -11.45 14.80
C ASP A 87 -3.90 -10.97 13.76
N ALA A 88 -2.62 -11.40 13.82
CA ALA A 88 -1.61 -11.02 12.81
C ALA A 88 -1.83 -11.69 11.44
N GLN A 89 -2.58 -12.79 11.39
CA GLN A 89 -2.74 -13.58 10.16
C GLN A 89 -3.59 -12.89 9.09
N GLU A 90 -4.59 -12.10 9.49
CA GLU A 90 -5.47 -11.40 8.55
C GLU A 90 -4.75 -10.23 7.86
N PRO A 91 -4.07 -9.31 8.57
CA PRO A 91 -3.27 -8.25 7.95
C PRO A 91 -2.18 -8.78 7.01
N LEU A 92 -1.50 -9.89 7.35
CA LEU A 92 -0.53 -10.54 6.46
C LEU A 92 -1.16 -10.97 5.13
N ARG A 93 -2.37 -11.54 5.17
CA ARG A 93 -3.08 -11.98 3.97
C ARG A 93 -3.51 -10.80 3.11
N GLU A 94 -3.97 -9.71 3.72
CA GLU A 94 -4.34 -8.48 3.03
C GLU A 94 -3.14 -7.80 2.36
N ALA A 95 -2.03 -7.64 3.09
CA ALA A 95 -0.79 -7.12 2.54
C ALA A 95 -0.34 -7.94 1.31
N ALA A 96 -0.40 -9.27 1.39
CA ALA A 96 -0.07 -10.15 0.27
C ALA A 96 -1.03 -10.00 -0.92
N ALA A 97 -2.34 -9.82 -0.68
CA ALA A 97 -3.33 -9.58 -1.72
C ALA A 97 -3.10 -8.25 -2.45
N PHE A 98 -2.86 -7.17 -1.70
CA PHE A 98 -2.57 -5.85 -2.26
C PHE A 98 -1.29 -5.87 -3.08
N ARG A 99 -0.21 -6.45 -2.54
CA ARG A 99 1.06 -6.64 -3.24
C ARG A 99 0.89 -7.40 -4.54
N LYS A 100 0.20 -8.54 -4.50
CA LYS A 100 0.00 -9.40 -5.67
C LYS A 100 -0.76 -8.69 -6.78
N MET A 101 -1.80 -7.92 -6.43
CA MET A 101 -2.53 -7.12 -7.40
C MET A 101 -1.63 -6.02 -7.99
N ARG A 102 -0.92 -5.27 -7.13
CA ARG A 102 -0.01 -4.20 -7.54
C ARG A 102 1.04 -4.69 -8.53
N LEU A 103 1.75 -5.76 -8.18
CA LEU A 103 2.81 -6.34 -9.02
C LEU A 103 2.28 -6.81 -10.37
N ARG A 104 1.06 -7.33 -10.45
CA ARG A 104 0.47 -7.74 -11.72
C ARG A 104 0.09 -6.57 -12.61
N LEU A 105 -0.42 -5.48 -12.04
CA LEU A 105 -0.93 -4.33 -12.80
C LEU A 105 0.17 -3.33 -13.18
N TRP A 106 1.17 -3.12 -12.33
CA TRP A 106 2.21 -2.10 -12.52
C TRP A 106 3.64 -2.62 -12.38
N GLY A 107 3.84 -3.89 -12.03
CA GLY A 107 5.17 -4.44 -11.80
C GLY A 107 5.80 -4.01 -10.47
N ARG A 108 7.10 -4.27 -10.35
CA ARG A 108 7.92 -3.91 -9.18
C ARG A 108 8.20 -2.41 -9.17
N THR A 109 8.32 -1.83 -7.97
CA THR A 109 8.92 -0.51 -7.84
C THR A 109 10.42 -0.55 -8.17
N ALA A 110 11.04 0.60 -8.44
CA ALA A 110 12.48 0.68 -8.67
C ALA A 110 13.28 0.11 -7.47
N MET A 111 12.83 0.37 -6.25
CA MET A 111 13.45 -0.17 -5.04
C MET A 111 13.31 -1.69 -4.94
N GLU A 112 12.14 -2.24 -5.27
CA GLU A 112 11.94 -3.71 -5.28
C GLU A 112 12.76 -4.41 -6.36
N ALA A 113 12.96 -3.76 -7.52
CA ALA A 113 13.87 -4.27 -8.53
C ALA A 113 15.32 -4.26 -8.02
N ALA A 114 15.78 -3.13 -7.46
CA ALA A 114 17.12 -3.00 -6.91
C ALA A 114 17.41 -4.00 -5.76
N LEU A 115 16.43 -4.26 -4.88
CA LEU A 115 16.57 -5.26 -3.82
C LEU A 115 16.65 -6.69 -4.38
N ALA A 116 15.89 -7.00 -5.43
CA ALA A 116 15.95 -8.31 -6.08
C ALA A 116 17.28 -8.55 -6.82
N ASP A 117 17.89 -7.48 -7.34
CA ASP A 117 19.19 -7.52 -8.01
C ASP A 117 20.37 -7.40 -7.02
N GLY A 118 20.09 -7.09 -5.76
CA GLY A 118 21.06 -6.97 -4.69
C GLY A 118 21.72 -8.32 -4.38
N LYS A 119 23.03 -8.42 -4.63
CA LYS A 119 23.82 -9.57 -4.19
C LYS A 119 24.09 -9.44 -2.69
N HIS A 120 23.75 -10.49 -1.93
CA HIS A 120 24.15 -10.59 -0.53
C HIS A 120 25.69 -10.62 -0.45
N VAL A 121 26.27 -9.62 0.20
CA VAL A 121 27.71 -9.60 0.49
C VAL A 121 27.90 -10.20 1.87
N ASP A 122 28.62 -11.33 1.95
CA ASP A 122 28.95 -11.92 3.25
C ASP A 122 30.11 -11.14 3.89
N ILE A 123 29.78 -10.36 4.92
CA ILE A 123 30.73 -9.49 5.65
C ILE A 123 31.81 -10.31 6.37
N ARG A 124 31.61 -11.63 6.55
CA ARG A 124 32.61 -12.51 7.17
C ARG A 124 33.78 -12.87 6.25
N SER A 125 33.79 -12.36 5.02
CA SER A 125 34.88 -12.55 4.04
C SER A 125 35.82 -11.36 3.92
N LEU A 126 35.68 -10.34 4.79
CA LEU A 126 36.55 -9.16 4.88
C LEU A 126 37.58 -9.29 6.01
#